data_AF-A0A9E6CFZ2-F1
#
_entry.id   AF-A0A9E6CFZ2-F1
#
_cell.length_a   1.000
_cell.length_b   1.000
_cell.length_c   1.000
_cell.angle_alpha   90.00
_cell.angle_beta   90.00
_cell.angle_gamma   90.00
#
_symmetry.space_group_name_H-M   'P 1'
#
loop_
_entity.id
_entity.type
_entity.pdbx_description
1 polymer ?
#
loop_
_entity_poly.entity_id
_entity_poly.type
_entity_poly.pdbx_seq_one_letter_code
_entity_poly.pdbx_strand_id
1 'polypeptide(L)'
;MSKFIKKVSKTIGLAPGSLVYVGDKKQEKPRISIIDYNQENFNEKQATDIEECFPFKESPTITWINIDGIHDVDVIGKIGKHFEIHH
;
A
#
# COMPACT_ATOMS: atom_id res chain seq x y z
N MET A 1 -33.43 24.98 6.63
CA MET A 1 -32.86 24.08 7.67
C MET A 1 -32.05 23.00 6.96
N SER A 2 -30.72 23.10 6.95
CA SER A 2 -29.87 22.08 6.34
C SER A 2 -29.66 20.95 7.36
N LYS A 3 -30.16 19.74 7.06
CA LYS A 3 -29.85 18.55 7.87
C LYS A 3 -28.37 18.24 7.67
N PHE A 4 -27.58 18.33 8.75
CA PHE A 4 -26.24 17.74 8.78
C PHE A 4 -26.39 16.22 8.61
N ILE A 5 -26.30 15.74 7.38
CA ILE A 5 -26.17 14.31 7.10
C ILE A 5 -24.80 13.93 7.68
N LYS A 6 -24.79 13.32 8.87
CA LYS A 6 -23.58 12.70 9.42
C LYS A 6 -23.12 11.69 8.36
N LYS A 7 -21.94 11.93 7.76
CA LYS A 7 -21.28 11.00 6.84
C LYS A 7 -21.16 9.67 7.60
N VAL A 8 -22.01 8.70 7.26
CA VAL A 8 -22.00 7.37 7.87
C VAL A 8 -20.59 6.82 7.69
N SER A 9 -19.96 6.35 8.76
CA SER A 9 -18.61 5.81 8.67
C SER A 9 -18.63 4.64 7.69
N LYS A 10 -17.75 4.67 6.68
CA LYS A 10 -17.64 3.63 5.64
C LYS A 10 -17.25 2.25 6.20
N THR A 11 -16.99 2.15 7.50
CA THR A 11 -16.56 0.94 8.20
C THR A 11 -17.65 0.30 9.09
N ILE A 12 -18.87 0.84 9.12
CA ILE A 12 -19.94 0.31 9.98
C ILE A 12 -20.38 -1.07 9.51
N GLY A 13 -20.39 -2.05 10.44
CA GLY A 13 -20.84 -3.42 10.18
C GLY A 13 -19.79 -4.33 9.54
N LEU A 14 -18.58 -3.84 9.31
CA LEU A 14 -17.48 -4.64 8.77
C LEU A 14 -16.76 -5.40 9.87
N ALA A 15 -16.28 -6.60 9.52
CA ALA A 15 -15.47 -7.41 10.42
C ALA A 15 -14.11 -6.74 10.70
N PRO A 16 -13.50 -6.98 11.88
CA PRO A 16 -12.11 -6.63 12.12
C PRO A 16 -11.19 -7.15 10.99
N GLY A 17 -10.16 -6.38 10.63
CA GLY A 17 -9.25 -6.70 9.53
C GLY A 17 -9.77 -6.39 8.12
N SER A 18 -11.00 -5.85 7.98
CA SER A 18 -11.52 -5.42 6.67
C SER A 18 -10.69 -4.27 6.08
N LEU A 19 -10.06 -4.51 4.93
CA LEU A 19 -9.27 -3.50 4.24
C LEU A 19 -10.19 -2.51 3.52
N VAL A 20 -10.43 -1.34 4.13
CA VAL A 20 -11.30 -0.30 3.57
C VAL A 20 -10.62 1.05 3.56
N TYR A 21 -10.44 1.60 2.36
CA TYR A 21 -10.01 2.98 2.21
C TYR A 21 -11.16 3.95 2.51
N VAL A 22 -11.02 4.70 3.61
CA VAL A 22 -12.02 5.66 4.10
C VAL A 22 -11.95 7.05 3.46
N GLY A 23 -10.83 7.38 2.81
CA GLY A 23 -10.61 8.68 2.15
C GLY A 23 -11.40 8.87 0.84
N ASP A 24 -11.18 10.01 0.20
CA ASP A 24 -11.69 10.26 -1.16
C ASP A 24 -10.77 9.56 -2.16
N LYS A 25 -11.37 8.76 -3.06
CA LYS A 25 -10.62 8.04 -4.09
C LYS A 25 -10.05 9.05 -5.07
N LYS A 26 -8.72 9.11 -5.17
CA LYS A 26 -8.06 9.78 -6.28
C LYS A 26 -8.11 8.83 -7.49
N GLN A 27 -8.24 9.38 -8.71
CA GLN A 27 -8.19 8.59 -9.94
C GLN A 27 -6.76 8.25 -10.37
N GLU A 28 -5.76 8.73 -9.64
CA GLU A 28 -4.35 8.50 -9.93
C GLU A 28 -3.93 7.09 -9.52
N LYS A 29 -3.22 6.39 -10.41
CA LYS A 29 -2.65 5.08 -10.09
C LYS A 29 -1.68 5.19 -8.90
N PRO A 30 -1.59 4.18 -8.02
CA PRO A 30 -0.57 4.13 -6.99
C PRO A 30 0.81 4.22 -7.61
N ARG A 31 1.71 4.96 -6.97
CA ARG A 31 3.12 5.02 -7.34
C ARG A 31 3.92 4.19 -6.37
N ILE A 32 4.71 3.26 -6.89
CA ILE A 32 5.56 2.37 -6.11
C ILE A 32 7.01 2.70 -6.44
N SER A 33 7.77 3.17 -5.45
CA SER A 33 9.20 3.44 -5.56
C SER A 33 9.96 2.44 -4.69
N ILE A 34 11.04 1.89 -5.23
CA ILE A 34 11.89 0.92 -4.55
C ILE A 34 13.31 1.49 -4.53
N ILE A 35 13.87 1.59 -3.34
CA ILE A 35 15.27 1.94 -3.12
C ILE A 35 15.94 0.72 -2.51
N ASP A 36 16.89 0.14 -3.21
CA ASP A 36 17.67 -1.01 -2.76
C ASP A 36 19.14 -0.65 -2.63
N TYR A 37 19.74 -0.89 -1.47
CA TYR A 37 21.08 -0.42 -1.19
C TYR A 37 21.84 -1.29 -0.19
N ASN A 38 23.16 -1.19 -0.28
CA ASN A 38 24.11 -1.70 0.72
C ASN A 38 25.33 -0.76 0.78
N GLN A 39 26.44 -1.23 1.33
CA GLN A 39 27.66 -0.43 1.46
C GLN A 39 28.31 -0.06 0.11
N GLU A 40 28.09 -0.85 -0.94
CA GLU A 40 28.78 -0.73 -2.22
C GLU A 40 27.86 -0.26 -3.35
N ASN A 41 26.56 -0.57 -3.26
CA ASN A 41 25.59 -0.40 -4.32
C ASN A 41 24.38 0.40 -3.82
N PHE A 42 23.83 1.24 -4.70
CA PHE A 42 22.59 1.97 -4.52
C PHE A 42 21.79 1.90 -5.82
N ASN A 43 20.55 1.45 -5.75
CA ASN A 43 19.65 1.32 -6.89
C ASN A 43 18.28 1.89 -6.53
N GLU A 44 17.76 2.77 -7.38
CA GLU A 44 16.41 3.30 -7.26
C GLU A 44 15.64 2.96 -8.53
N LYS A 45 14.44 2.39 -8.36
CA LYS A 45 13.54 2.11 -9.47
C LYS A 45 12.09 2.43 -9.10
N GLN A 46 11.32 2.80 -10.12
CA GLN A 46 9.88 2.90 -10.01
C GLN A 46 9.25 1.61 -10.54
N ALA A 47 8.51 0.90 -9.69
CA ALA A 47 7.80 -0.31 -10.08
C ALA A 47 6.47 0.03 -10.74
N THR A 48 6.10 -0.79 -11.72
CA THR A 48 4.79 -0.68 -12.38
C THR A 48 3.74 -1.49 -11.63
N ASP A 49 4.16 -2.55 -10.95
CA ASP A 49 3.31 -3.49 -10.23
C ASP A 49 3.94 -3.88 -8.88
N ILE A 50 3.10 -4.23 -7.90
CA ILE A 50 3.58 -4.46 -6.52
C ILE A 50 4.39 -5.76 -6.40
N GLU A 51 4.13 -6.72 -7.29
CA GLU A 51 4.83 -7.99 -7.43
C GLU A 51 6.33 -7.80 -7.71
N GLU A 52 6.74 -6.69 -8.32
CA GLU A 52 8.16 -6.38 -8.55
C GLU A 52 8.95 -6.18 -7.25
N CYS A 53 8.27 -5.95 -6.13
CA CYS A 53 8.87 -5.79 -4.82
C CYS A 53 9.16 -7.13 -4.14
N PHE A 54 8.50 -8.21 -4.54
CA PHE A 54 8.51 -9.49 -3.82
C PHE A 54 9.90 -10.14 -3.76
N PRO A 55 10.72 -10.13 -4.83
CA PRO A 55 12.06 -10.71 -4.77
C PRO A 55 12.97 -10.02 -3.73
N PHE A 56 12.71 -8.76 -3.38
CA PHE A 56 13.50 -8.03 -2.40
C PHE A 56 13.30 -8.52 -0.96
N LYS A 57 12.23 -9.27 -0.67
CA LYS A 57 12.00 -9.88 0.66
C LYS A 57 13.12 -10.85 1.06
N GLU A 58 13.74 -11.51 0.07
CA GLU A 58 14.81 -12.49 0.27
C GLU A 58 16.20 -11.93 -0.03
N SER A 59 16.29 -10.65 -0.42
CA SER A 59 17.56 -10.01 -0.76
C SER A 59 18.43 -9.81 0.48
N PRO A 60 19.76 -9.97 0.40
CA PRO A 60 20.68 -9.63 1.50
C PRO A 60 20.89 -8.12 1.67
N THR A 61 20.34 -7.29 0.78
CA THR A 61 20.43 -5.83 0.80
C THR A 61 19.31 -5.19 1.64
N ILE A 62 19.47 -3.91 1.96
CA ILE A 62 18.39 -3.14 2.57
C ILE A 62 17.50 -2.59 1.46
N THR A 63 16.22 -2.95 1.48
CA THR A 63 15.24 -2.44 0.52
C THR A 63 14.18 -1.59 1.21
N TRP A 64 13.99 -0.37 0.72
CA TRP A 64 12.90 0.51 1.10
C TRP A 64 11.86 0.58 -0.01
N ILE A 65 10.64 0.15 0.29
CA ILE A 65 9.50 0.19 -0.62
C ILE A 65 8.56 1.32 -0.17
N ASN A 66 8.38 2.33 -1.01
CA ASN A 66 7.44 3.43 -0.80
C ASN A 66 6.22 3.27 -1.71
N ILE A 67 5.02 3.25 -1.12
CA ILE A 67 3.75 3.13 -1.85
C ILE A 67 2.94 4.41 -1.63
N ASP A 68 2.90 5.26 -2.65
CA ASP A 68 2.06 6.45 -2.66
C ASP A 68 0.70 6.09 -3.27
N GLY A 69 -0.39 6.39 -2.55
CA GLY A 69 -1.75 6.13 -3.02
C GLY A 69 -2.36 4.83 -2.53
N ILE A 70 -2.44 4.66 -1.21
CA ILE A 70 -3.08 3.52 -0.49
C ILE A 70 -4.60 3.33 -0.74
N HIS A 71 -5.19 4.09 -1.65
CA HIS A 71 -6.60 3.98 -2.00
C HIS A 71 -6.90 2.73 -2.84
N ASP A 72 -5.87 2.17 -3.47
CA ASP A 72 -5.90 0.86 -4.12
C ASP A 72 -5.71 -0.23 -3.07
N VAL A 73 -6.85 -0.78 -2.64
CA VAL A 73 -6.97 -1.80 -1.61
C VAL A 73 -6.32 -3.12 -2.07
N ASP A 74 -6.31 -3.40 -3.36
CA ASP A 74 -5.75 -4.65 -3.91
C ASP A 74 -4.22 -4.65 -3.78
N VAL A 75 -3.56 -3.52 -4.08
CA VAL A 75 -2.12 -3.35 -3.87
C VAL A 75 -1.73 -3.57 -2.41
N ILE A 76 -2.47 -2.96 -1.48
CA ILE A 76 -2.19 -3.09 -0.04
C ILE A 76 -2.48 -4.50 0.46
N GLY A 77 -3.53 -5.15 -0.04
CA GLY A 77 -3.83 -6.55 0.29
C GLY A 77 -2.75 -7.52 -0.20
N LYS A 78 -2.27 -7.35 -1.44
CA LYS A 78 -1.20 -8.17 -2.02
C LYS A 78 0.10 -8.05 -1.21
N ILE A 79 0.55 -6.83 -0.91
CA ILE A 79 1.79 -6.65 -0.14
C ILE A 79 1.63 -7.14 1.30
N GLY A 80 0.50 -6.85 1.95
CA GLY A 80 0.22 -7.33 3.31
C GLY A 80 0.28 -8.84 3.41
N LYS A 81 -0.35 -9.55 2.45
CA LYS A 81 -0.30 -11.01 2.37
C LYS A 81 1.12 -11.54 2.12
N HIS A 82 1.86 -10.94 1.20
CA HIS A 82 3.20 -11.40 0.83
C HIS A 82 4.21 -11.23 1.98
N PHE A 83 4.11 -10.12 2.72
CA PHE A 83 4.97 -9.84 3.88
C PHE A 83 4.40 -10.35 5.21
N GLU A 84 3.28 -11.07 5.17
CA GLU A 84 2.63 -11.66 6.36
C GLU A 84 2.30 -10.61 7.44
N ILE A 85 1.90 -9.42 6.99
CA ILE A 85 1.47 -8.33 7.86
C ILE A 85 0.08 -8.68 8.42
N HIS A 86 -0.05 -8.63 9.74
CA HIS A 86 -1.33 -8.88 10.40
C HIS A 86 -2.40 -7.86 9.97
N HIS A 87 -3.64 -8.32 9.86
CA HIS A 87 -4.81 -7.52 9.49
C HIS A 87 -5.66 -7.19 10.72
#